data_AF-A0A2G2UXR0-F1
#
_entry.id   AF-A0A2G2UXR0-F1
#
_cell.length_a   1.000
_cell.length_b   1.000
_cell.length_c   1.000
_cell.angle_alpha   90.00
_cell.angle_beta   90.00
_cell.angle_gamma   90.00
#
_symmetry.space_group_name_H-M   'P 1'
#
loop_
_entity.id
_entity.type
_entity.pdbx_description
1 polymer ?
#
loop_
_entity_poly.entity_id
_entity_poly.type
_entity_poly.pdbx_seq_one_letter_code
_entity_poly.pdbx_strand_id
1 'polypeptide(L)'
;MEIHYKLPKAHVCNNGICLVNDFVITDDITEDIILGIPFVNQIRPYWSDYDGIRTTLLNQTLFFPLLRPLSQEEGHLIKERTVLKINRLLSHINFLKQDIHIKKIEQSLNTPEMITKITNLHKAFEKEICSEFPNAFWERKKHLVELPYIPGFDEQTIPTKARPIQMNHEMMEICKREIDHLLKNGIIRSSNSP
;
A
#
# COMPACT_ATOMS: atom_id res chain seq x y z
N MET A 1 -17.75 -21.35 27.09
CA MET A 1 -17.09 -22.24 28.06
C MET A 1 -17.45 -21.72 29.43
N GLU A 2 -18.44 -22.33 30.08
CA GLU A 2 -18.78 -21.97 31.46
C GLU A 2 -17.72 -22.57 32.38
N ILE A 3 -17.03 -21.71 33.11
CA ILE A 3 -15.98 -22.13 34.05
C ILE A 3 -16.68 -22.45 35.37
N HIS A 4 -16.89 -23.73 35.65
CA HIS A 4 -17.63 -24.16 36.84
C HIS A 4 -16.79 -24.13 38.13
N TYR A 5 -15.46 -24.12 38.03
CA TYR A 5 -14.57 -24.23 39.19
C TYR A 5 -13.44 -23.20 39.13
N LYS A 6 -13.71 -21.98 39.59
CA LYS A 6 -12.67 -20.96 39.80
C LYS A 6 -12.17 -21.04 41.24
N LEU A 7 -10.84 -21.08 41.41
CA LEU A 7 -10.18 -20.95 42.70
C LEU A 7 -9.52 -19.56 42.80
N PRO A 8 -10.27 -18.55 43.26
CA PRO A 8 -9.73 -17.20 43.39
C PRO A 8 -8.79 -17.08 44.60
N LYS A 9 -7.80 -16.20 44.50
CA LYS A 9 -6.87 -15.85 45.59
C LYS A 9 -6.10 -17.03 46.19
N ALA A 10 -5.78 -18.05 45.40
CA ALA A 10 -4.87 -19.11 45.82
C ALA A 10 -3.47 -18.54 46.11
N HIS A 11 -2.73 -19.17 47.01
CA HIS A 11 -1.39 -18.71 47.39
C HIS A 11 -0.34 -19.74 46.95
N VAL A 12 0.61 -19.28 46.13
CA VAL A 12 1.79 -20.05 45.74
C VAL A 12 2.96 -19.55 46.58
N CYS A 13 3.36 -20.33 47.58
CA CYS A 13 4.39 -19.92 48.54
C CYS A 13 5.72 -20.64 48.29
N ASN A 14 6.82 -19.88 48.35
CA ASN A 14 8.19 -20.40 48.21
C ASN A 14 9.13 -19.57 49.10
N ASN A 15 9.94 -20.22 49.94
CA ASN A 15 10.89 -19.58 50.86
C ASN A 15 10.30 -18.43 51.71
N GLY A 16 9.02 -18.54 52.10
CA GLY A 16 8.34 -17.51 52.91
C GLY A 16 7.71 -16.37 52.11
N ILE A 17 7.89 -16.33 50.80
CA ILE A 17 7.20 -15.39 49.89
C ILE A 17 5.99 -16.09 49.29
N CYS A 18 4.80 -15.49 49.40
CA CYS A 18 3.56 -16.01 48.84
C CYS A 18 3.03 -15.10 47.73
N LEU A 19 2.79 -15.69 46.56
CA LEU A 19 2.20 -15.03 45.40
C LEU A 19 0.73 -15.41 45.30
N VAL A 20 -0.13 -14.41 45.14
CA VAL A 20 -1.57 -14.63 45.05
C VAL A 20 -1.97 -14.78 43.60
N ASN A 21 -2.59 -15.90 43.24
CA ASN A 21 -3.06 -16.15 41.88
C ASN A 21 -4.48 -16.72 41.84
N ASP A 22 -5.15 -16.51 40.71
CA ASP A 22 -6.46 -17.11 40.45
C ASP A 22 -6.25 -18.34 39.56
N PHE A 23 -6.68 -19.51 40.04
CA PHE A 23 -6.66 -20.74 39.25
C PHE A 23 -8.04 -21.12 38.75
N VAL A 24 -8.06 -21.92 37.69
CA VAL A 24 -9.24 -22.60 37.18
C VAL A 24 -9.00 -24.09 37.32
N ILE A 25 -9.94 -24.79 37.93
CA ILE A 25 -9.92 -26.24 38.09
C ILE A 25 -10.75 -26.83 36.95
N THR A 26 -10.21 -27.87 36.32
CA THR A 26 -10.85 -28.58 35.22
C THR A 26 -10.61 -30.07 35.39
N ASP A 27 -11.64 -30.88 35.16
CA ASP A 27 -11.60 -32.32 35.42
C ASP A 27 -10.77 -33.11 34.37
N ASP A 28 -10.45 -32.47 33.23
CA ASP A 28 -9.86 -33.13 32.05
C ASP A 28 -8.33 -32.97 31.92
N ILE A 29 -7.63 -32.46 32.95
CA ILE A 29 -6.17 -32.24 32.89
C ILE A 29 -5.44 -33.32 33.68
N THR A 30 -4.46 -33.95 33.02
CA THR A 30 -3.60 -35.00 33.61
C THR A 30 -2.47 -34.44 34.47
N GLU A 31 -2.12 -33.18 34.27
CA GLU A 31 -1.10 -32.45 34.98
C GLU A 31 -1.65 -31.81 36.27
N ASP A 32 -0.85 -31.82 37.34
CA ASP A 32 -1.29 -31.33 38.65
C ASP A 32 -1.70 -29.85 38.63
N ILE A 33 -0.86 -28.97 38.08
CA ILE A 33 -1.10 -27.51 38.03
C ILE A 33 -0.40 -26.90 36.80
N ILE A 34 -1.13 -26.08 36.04
CA ILE A 34 -0.56 -25.26 34.96
C ILE A 34 -0.41 -23.80 35.43
N LEU A 35 0.83 -23.35 35.59
CA LEU A 35 1.13 -21.96 35.93
C LEU A 35 1.02 -21.08 34.67
N GLY A 36 -0.10 -20.36 34.56
CA GLY A 36 -0.37 -19.51 33.40
C GLY A 36 0.38 -18.17 33.39
N ILE A 37 0.11 -17.37 32.36
CA ILE A 37 0.64 -16.02 32.16
C ILE A 37 0.47 -15.11 33.40
N PRO A 38 -0.67 -15.13 34.13
CA PRO A 38 -0.83 -14.30 35.32
C PRO A 38 0.25 -14.55 36.39
N PHE A 39 0.64 -15.81 36.61
CA PHE A 39 1.72 -16.17 37.52
C PHE A 39 3.08 -15.70 36.99
N VAL A 40 3.36 -15.99 35.72
CA VAL A 40 4.64 -15.63 35.08
C VAL A 40 4.89 -14.11 35.11
N ASN A 41 3.84 -13.30 35.00
CA ASN A 41 3.96 -11.84 35.09
C ASN A 41 4.30 -11.34 36.51
N GLN A 42 3.85 -12.04 37.56
CA GLN A 42 4.14 -11.67 38.95
C GLN A 42 5.60 -11.94 39.34
N ILE A 43 6.25 -12.92 38.71
CA ILE A 43 7.63 -13.31 39.01
C ILE A 43 8.68 -12.63 38.13
N ARG A 44 8.33 -11.58 37.39
CA ARG A 44 9.29 -10.85 36.56
C ARG A 44 10.21 -9.96 37.41
N PRO A 45 11.52 -9.86 37.08
CA PRO A 45 12.23 -10.61 36.06
C PRO A 45 12.56 -12.04 36.51
N TYR A 46 12.50 -13.00 35.58
CA TYR A 46 12.85 -14.40 35.83
C TYR A 46 13.80 -14.92 34.75
N TRP A 47 14.49 -15.99 35.06
CA TRP A 47 15.25 -16.81 34.11
C TRP A 47 14.76 -18.26 34.18
N SER A 48 14.89 -18.99 33.09
CA SER A 48 14.40 -20.36 32.98
C SER A 48 15.45 -21.23 32.32
N ASP A 49 15.67 -22.40 32.90
CA ASP A 49 16.55 -23.44 32.37
C ASP A 49 15.76 -24.75 32.18
N TYR A 50 16.45 -25.85 31.84
CA TYR A 50 15.83 -27.16 31.65
C TYR A 50 15.18 -27.74 32.91
N ASP A 51 15.59 -27.27 34.10
CA ASP A 51 15.12 -27.80 35.39
C ASP A 51 13.98 -26.99 36.01
N GLY A 52 13.75 -25.74 35.58
CA GLY A 52 12.87 -24.84 36.31
C GLY A 52 13.02 -23.36 35.99
N ILE A 53 12.18 -22.58 36.67
CA ILE A 53 12.14 -21.12 36.63
C ILE A 53 12.77 -20.57 37.90
N ARG A 54 13.63 -19.57 37.77
CA ARG A 54 14.28 -18.88 38.87
C ARG A 54 13.98 -17.38 38.78
N THR A 55 13.76 -16.74 39.92
CA THR A 55 13.47 -15.31 39.99
C THR A 55 14.03 -14.74 41.28
N THR A 56 14.27 -13.42 41.29
CA THR A 56 14.65 -12.70 42.50
C THR A 56 13.50 -11.79 42.91
N LEU A 57 12.87 -12.10 44.04
CA LEU A 57 11.79 -11.31 44.64
C LEU A 57 12.19 -10.95 46.07
N LEU A 58 12.03 -9.68 46.46
CA LEU A 58 12.36 -9.18 47.80
C LEU A 58 13.80 -9.56 48.25
N ASN A 59 14.76 -9.48 47.34
CA ASN A 59 16.16 -9.89 47.52
C ASN A 59 16.37 -11.38 47.87
N GLN A 60 15.37 -12.23 47.65
CA GLN A 60 15.47 -13.67 47.81
C GLN A 60 15.37 -14.34 46.44
N THR A 61 16.25 -15.32 46.20
CA THR A 61 16.18 -16.16 45.01
C THR A 61 15.15 -17.25 45.24
N LEU A 62 14.10 -17.26 44.42
CA LEU A 62 13.09 -18.31 44.40
C LEU A 62 13.37 -19.24 43.23
N PHE A 63 13.21 -20.55 43.46
CA PHE A 63 13.32 -21.58 42.44
C PHE A 63 12.03 -22.38 42.37
N PHE A 64 11.46 -22.45 41.18
CA PHE A 64 10.26 -23.21 40.85
C PHE A 64 10.65 -24.36 39.90
N PRO A 65 10.81 -25.60 40.39
CA PRO A 65 11.21 -26.72 39.57
C PRO A 65 10.09 -27.13 38.60
N LEU A 66 10.46 -27.64 37.43
CA LEU A 66 9.53 -28.34 36.55
C LEU A 66 9.24 -29.73 37.11
N LEU A 67 8.01 -30.22 36.94
CA LEU A 67 7.61 -31.58 37.35
C LEU A 67 8.49 -32.67 36.72
N ARG A 68 8.97 -32.41 35.50
CA ARG A 68 10.00 -33.20 34.82
C ARG A 68 10.96 -32.25 34.10
N PRO A 69 12.27 -32.52 34.09
CA PRO A 69 13.21 -31.71 33.32
C PRO A 69 12.85 -31.78 31.84
N LEU A 70 13.02 -30.66 31.13
CA LEU A 70 12.89 -30.64 29.67
C LEU A 70 14.01 -31.46 29.04
N SER A 71 13.65 -32.36 28.11
CA SER A 71 14.65 -33.07 27.31
C SER A 71 15.42 -32.07 26.42
N GLN A 72 16.69 -32.36 26.12
CA GLN A 72 17.48 -31.57 25.18
C GLN A 72 16.81 -31.47 23.80
N GLU A 73 16.16 -32.55 23.34
CA GLU A 73 15.44 -32.56 22.07
C GLU A 73 14.22 -31.63 22.09
N GLU A 74 13.43 -31.67 23.17
CA GLU A 74 12.28 -30.80 23.36
C GLU A 74 12.71 -29.33 23.41
N GLY A 75 13.80 -29.03 24.14
CA GLY A 75 14.37 -27.69 24.20
C GLY A 75 14.87 -27.20 22.85
N HIS A 76 15.50 -28.07 22.05
CA HIS A 76 15.94 -27.74 20.70
C HIS A 76 14.76 -27.39 19.79
N LEU A 77 13.70 -28.19 19.80
CA LEU A 77 12.48 -27.94 19.01
C LEU A 77 11.81 -26.61 19.40
N ILE A 78 11.72 -26.32 20.70
CA ILE A 78 11.17 -25.06 21.20
C ILE A 78 12.04 -23.88 20.73
N LYS A 79 13.37 -24.01 20.84
CA LYS A 79 14.32 -22.99 20.40
C LYS A 79 14.19 -22.73 18.90
N GLU A 80 14.17 -23.78 18.08
CA GLU A 80 14.03 -23.68 16.63
C GLU A 80 12.72 -23.00 16.23
N ARG A 81 11.58 -23.43 16.81
CA ARG A 81 10.28 -22.78 16.59
C ARG A 81 10.29 -21.31 16.99
N THR A 82 10.97 -20.97 18.09
CA THR A 82 11.06 -19.58 18.58
C THR A 82 11.91 -18.73 17.65
N VAL A 83 13.05 -19.25 17.19
CA VAL A 83 13.92 -18.58 16.20
C VAL A 83 13.16 -18.36 14.90
N LEU A 84 12.42 -19.36 14.41
CA LEU A 84 11.58 -19.21 13.22
C LEU A 84 10.52 -18.11 13.38
N LYS A 85 9.86 -18.04 14.55
CA LYS A 85 8.90 -16.97 14.85
C LYS A 85 9.57 -15.60 14.90
N ILE A 86 10.72 -15.48 15.56
CA ILE A 86 11.49 -14.23 15.64
C ILE A 86 11.90 -13.77 14.23
N ASN A 87 12.40 -14.67 13.39
CA ASN A 87 12.79 -14.34 12.02
C ASN A 87 11.61 -13.87 11.17
N ARG A 88 10.43 -14.49 11.31
CA ARG A 88 9.20 -14.02 10.65
C ARG A 88 8.81 -12.62 11.11
N LEU A 89 8.81 -12.37 12.43
CA LEU A 89 8.52 -11.03 12.95
C LEU A 89 9.53 -9.98 12.46
N LEU A 90 10.81 -10.33 12.42
CA LEU A 90 11.86 -9.46 11.90
C LEU A 90 11.62 -9.11 10.42
N SER A 91 11.28 -10.11 9.59
CA SER A 91 10.94 -9.87 8.18
C SER A 91 9.73 -8.95 8.02
N HIS A 92 8.72 -9.11 8.87
CA HIS A 92 7.53 -8.26 8.85
C HIS A 92 7.85 -6.82 9.26
N ILE A 93 8.68 -6.63 10.30
CA ILE A 93 9.16 -5.30 10.70
C ILE A 93 9.94 -4.62 9.55
N ASN A 94 10.80 -5.37 8.86
CA ASN A 94 11.54 -4.84 7.72
C ASN A 94 10.61 -4.41 6.57
N PHE A 95 9.58 -5.19 6.28
CA PHE A 95 8.55 -4.83 5.31
C PHE A 95 7.82 -3.54 5.71
N LEU A 96 7.35 -3.44 6.95
CA LEU A 96 6.69 -2.23 7.46
C LEU A 96 7.59 -0.99 7.38
N LYS A 97 8.89 -1.16 7.63
CA LYS A 97 9.88 -0.08 7.51
C LYS A 97 9.99 0.44 6.06
N GLN A 98 9.93 -0.46 5.08
CA GLN A 98 9.94 -0.09 3.66
C GLN A 98 8.65 0.65 3.27
N ASP A 99 7.48 0.17 3.70
CA ASP A 99 6.20 0.82 3.44
C ASP A 99 6.15 2.25 3.99
N ILE A 100 6.65 2.46 5.23
CA ILE A 100 6.76 3.79 5.82
C ILE A 100 7.67 4.69 4.98
N HIS A 101 8.79 4.16 4.48
CA HIS A 101 9.70 4.91 3.62
C HIS A 101 9.03 5.34 2.30
N ILE A 102 8.31 4.42 1.64
CA ILE A 102 7.55 4.72 0.42
C ILE A 102 6.51 5.81 0.69
N LYS A 103 5.73 5.67 1.76
CA LYS A 103 4.70 6.65 2.13
C LYS A 103 5.28 8.02 2.44
N LYS A 104 6.48 8.07 3.03
CA LYS A 104 7.21 9.33 3.25
C LYS A 104 7.63 10.00 1.94
N ILE A 105 8.09 9.21 0.95
CA ILE A 105 8.41 9.74 -0.39
C ILE A 105 7.14 10.30 -1.06
N GLU A 106 6.03 9.58 -1.02
CA GLU A 106 4.75 10.05 -1.57
C GLU A 106 4.31 11.37 -0.92
N GLN A 107 4.42 11.48 0.40
CA GLN A 107 4.12 12.71 1.14
C GLN A 107 5.03 13.86 0.71
N SER A 108 6.33 13.63 0.53
CA SER A 108 7.27 14.65 0.06
C SER A 108 6.97 15.11 -1.37
N LEU A 109 6.60 14.20 -2.27
CA LEU A 109 6.21 14.53 -3.65
C LEU A 109 4.90 15.33 -3.72
N ASN A 110 3.99 15.11 -2.79
CA ASN A 110 2.71 15.83 -2.69
C ASN A 110 2.83 17.22 -2.02
N THR A 111 4.02 17.66 -1.61
CA THR A 111 4.18 19.01 -1.06
C THR A 111 3.99 20.08 -2.14
N PRO A 112 3.31 21.20 -1.85
CA PRO A 112 3.01 22.23 -2.84
C PRO A 112 4.28 22.85 -3.45
N GLU A 113 5.37 22.91 -2.68
CA GLU A 113 6.67 23.38 -3.18
C GLU A 113 7.27 22.42 -4.23
N MET A 114 7.18 21.10 -4.01
CA MET A 114 7.68 20.09 -4.95
C MET A 114 6.84 20.05 -6.23
N ILE A 115 5.51 20.11 -6.10
CA ILE A 115 4.58 20.22 -7.24
C ILE A 115 4.89 21.45 -8.09
N THR A 116 5.17 22.59 -7.44
CA THR A 116 5.55 23.83 -8.13
C THR A 116 6.87 23.67 -8.89
N LYS A 117 7.88 23.03 -8.28
CA LYS A 117 9.16 22.72 -8.95
C LYS A 117 8.96 21.81 -10.16
N ILE A 118 8.17 20.75 -10.03
CA ILE A 118 7.83 19.83 -11.14
C ILE A 118 7.14 20.60 -12.27
N THR A 119 6.16 21.45 -11.94
CA THR A 119 5.43 22.26 -12.93
C THR A 119 6.34 23.26 -13.65
N ASN A 120 7.26 23.90 -12.92
CA ASN A 120 8.24 24.81 -13.52
C ASN A 120 9.22 24.08 -14.43
N LEU A 121 9.65 22.88 -14.04
CA LEU A 121 10.52 22.04 -14.84
C LEU A 121 9.83 21.60 -16.14
N HIS A 122 8.56 21.22 -16.06
CA HIS A 122 7.74 20.90 -17.23
C HIS A 122 7.64 22.07 -18.20
N LYS A 123 7.33 23.28 -17.71
CA LYS A 123 7.27 24.50 -18.53
C LYS A 123 8.62 24.84 -19.16
N ALA A 124 9.73 24.60 -18.47
CA ALA A 124 11.06 24.81 -19.02
C ALA A 124 11.34 23.87 -20.19
N PHE A 125 11.04 22.57 -20.04
CA PHE A 125 11.17 21.59 -21.13
C PHE A 125 10.24 21.91 -22.30
N GLU A 126 8.99 22.29 -22.06
CA GLU A 126 8.08 22.71 -23.13
C GLU A 126 8.66 23.88 -23.92
N LYS A 127 9.22 24.89 -23.23
CA LYS A 127 9.82 26.05 -23.88
C LYS A 127 11.06 25.66 -24.70
N GLU A 128 11.90 24.80 -24.17
CA GLU A 128 13.12 24.32 -24.84
C GLU A 128 12.77 23.53 -26.10
N ILE A 129 11.88 22.53 -25.99
CA ILE A 129 11.41 21.73 -27.12
C ILE A 129 10.70 22.60 -28.17
N CYS A 130 9.85 23.55 -27.76
CA CYS A 130 9.19 24.46 -28.70
C CYS A 130 10.16 25.42 -29.40
N SER A 131 11.32 25.71 -28.79
CA SER A 131 12.37 26.52 -29.40
C SER A 131 13.20 25.71 -30.40
N GLU A 132 13.50 24.45 -30.08
CA GLU A 132 14.26 23.54 -30.94
C GLU A 132 13.44 23.04 -32.13
N PHE A 133 12.15 22.76 -31.91
CA PHE A 133 11.22 22.27 -32.92
C PHE A 133 9.96 23.15 -32.99
N PRO A 134 10.04 24.36 -33.59
CA PRO A 134 8.88 25.24 -33.72
C PRO A 134 7.71 24.59 -34.50
N ASN A 135 8.00 23.60 -35.36
CA ASN A 135 7.01 22.80 -36.08
C ASN A 135 6.27 21.75 -35.23
N ALA A 136 6.78 21.38 -34.04
CA ALA A 136 6.11 20.42 -33.16
C ALA A 136 4.77 20.97 -32.61
N PHE A 137 4.66 22.29 -32.48
CA PHE A 137 3.40 22.95 -32.15
C PHE A 137 2.39 22.86 -33.30
N TRP A 138 2.85 23.07 -34.53
CA TRP A 138 2.03 22.99 -35.75
C TRP A 138 1.51 21.57 -36.02
N GLU A 139 2.32 20.54 -35.77
CA GLU A 139 1.91 19.12 -35.86
C GLU A 139 0.76 18.78 -34.90
N ARG A 140 0.78 19.28 -33.65
CA ARG A 140 -0.28 19.04 -32.64
C ARG A 140 -1.59 19.78 -32.94
N LYS A 141 -1.53 20.94 -33.60
CA LYS A 141 -2.68 21.83 -33.84
C LYS A 141 -3.14 21.88 -35.30
N LYS A 142 -2.59 21.01 -36.16
CA LYS A 142 -2.81 20.97 -37.63
C LYS A 142 -4.28 21.00 -38.08
N HIS A 143 -5.22 20.62 -37.22
CA HIS A 143 -6.66 20.54 -37.52
C HIS A 143 -7.54 21.63 -36.88
N LEU A 144 -6.97 22.61 -36.17
CA LEU A 144 -7.71 23.52 -35.29
C LEU A 144 -7.35 25.01 -35.47
N VAL A 145 -6.85 25.37 -36.66
CA VAL A 145 -6.56 26.76 -37.00
C VAL A 145 -7.84 27.39 -37.57
N GLU A 146 -8.52 28.21 -36.77
CA GLU A 146 -9.51 29.14 -37.30
C GLU A 146 -8.79 30.33 -37.92
N LEU A 147 -9.07 30.59 -39.19
CA LEU A 147 -8.60 31.79 -39.86
C LEU A 147 -9.41 33.00 -39.34
N PRO A 148 -8.78 34.14 -39.06
CA PRO A 148 -9.51 35.34 -38.67
C PRO A 148 -10.37 35.81 -39.85
N TYR A 149 -11.69 35.74 -39.70
CA TYR A 149 -12.62 36.37 -40.62
C TYR A 149 -12.52 37.89 -40.48
N ILE A 150 -12.57 38.57 -41.62
CA ILE A 150 -12.59 40.03 -41.68
C ILE A 150 -13.88 40.53 -41.00
N PRO A 151 -13.85 41.56 -40.13
CA PRO A 151 -15.05 42.11 -39.52
C PRO A 151 -16.05 42.57 -40.60
N GLY A 152 -17.27 42.01 -40.57
CA GLY A 152 -18.31 42.29 -41.58
C GLY A 152 -18.31 41.35 -42.79
N PHE A 153 -17.50 40.29 -42.78
CA PHE A 153 -17.57 39.23 -43.79
C PHE A 153 -18.85 38.40 -43.60
N ASP A 154 -19.69 38.38 -44.64
CA ASP A 154 -20.88 37.53 -44.71
C ASP A 154 -20.69 36.47 -45.79
N GLU A 155 -20.61 35.20 -45.37
CA GLU A 155 -20.49 34.04 -46.25
C GLU A 155 -21.61 33.97 -47.29
N GLN A 156 -22.79 34.53 -47.00
CA GLN A 156 -23.93 34.53 -47.93
C GLN A 156 -23.72 35.43 -49.16
N THR A 157 -22.77 36.36 -49.11
CA THR A 157 -22.47 37.26 -50.23
C THR A 157 -21.55 36.63 -51.28
N ILE A 158 -20.96 35.47 -50.99
CA ILE A 158 -20.08 34.77 -51.93
C ILE A 158 -20.92 33.86 -52.82
N PRO A 159 -20.90 34.05 -54.16
CA PRO A 159 -21.50 33.11 -55.09
C PRO A 159 -20.70 31.80 -55.07
N THR A 160 -21.11 30.85 -54.21
CA THR A 160 -20.38 29.60 -53.95
C THR A 160 -20.80 28.43 -54.85
N LYS A 161 -21.79 28.62 -55.72
CA LYS A 161 -22.28 27.56 -56.63
C LYS A 161 -21.36 27.34 -57.82
N ALA A 162 -20.25 26.66 -57.58
CA ALA A 162 -19.49 25.99 -58.63
C ALA A 162 -20.12 24.61 -58.93
N ARG A 163 -20.19 24.24 -60.21
CA ARG A 163 -20.61 22.89 -60.58
C ARG A 163 -19.53 21.87 -60.18
N PRO A 164 -19.88 20.70 -59.64
CA PRO A 164 -18.91 19.64 -59.37
C PRO A 164 -18.12 19.29 -60.65
N ILE A 165 -16.81 19.11 -60.49
CA ILE A 165 -15.92 18.73 -61.58
C ILE A 165 -16.00 17.20 -61.76
N GLN A 166 -16.02 16.70 -63.00
CA GLN A 166 -15.95 15.27 -63.27
C GLN A 166 -14.59 14.71 -62.86
N MET A 167 -14.58 13.60 -62.13
CA MET A 167 -13.38 13.00 -61.55
C MET A 167 -13.26 11.52 -61.94
N ASN A 168 -12.03 11.02 -62.07
CA ASN A 168 -11.74 9.59 -62.26
C ASN A 168 -12.31 8.75 -61.10
N HIS A 169 -12.77 7.54 -61.40
CA HIS A 169 -13.33 6.59 -60.44
C HIS A 169 -12.36 6.27 -59.29
N GLU A 170 -11.08 6.08 -59.57
CA GLU A 170 -10.07 5.79 -58.54
C GLU A 170 -9.93 6.95 -57.55
N MET A 171 -9.90 8.19 -58.05
CA MET A 171 -9.82 9.39 -57.21
C MET A 171 -11.11 9.60 -56.41
N MET A 172 -12.27 9.25 -56.98
CA MET A 172 -13.54 9.32 -56.28
C MET A 172 -13.58 8.39 -55.06
N GLU A 173 -13.05 7.18 -55.17
CA GLU A 173 -12.98 6.24 -54.04
C GLU A 173 -11.99 6.69 -52.94
N ILE A 174 -10.89 7.35 -53.32
CA ILE A 174 -9.98 7.98 -52.35
C ILE A 174 -10.71 9.10 -51.59
N CYS A 175 -11.37 10.01 -52.31
CA CYS A 175 -12.09 11.12 -51.69
C CYS A 175 -13.22 10.65 -50.77
N LYS A 176 -13.97 9.60 -51.14
CA LYS A 176 -15.02 9.02 -50.27
C LYS A 176 -14.45 8.52 -48.94
N ARG A 177 -13.35 7.77 -48.97
CA ARG A 177 -12.70 7.25 -47.75
C ARG A 177 -12.20 8.37 -46.84
N GLU A 178 -11.63 9.43 -47.41
CA GLU A 178 -11.20 10.59 -46.64
C GLU A 178 -12.39 11.36 -46.05
N ILE A 179 -13.47 11.57 -46.81
CA ILE A 179 -14.69 12.22 -46.33
C ILE A 179 -15.31 11.41 -45.18
N ASP A 180 -15.39 10.09 -45.30
CA ASP A 180 -15.89 9.20 -44.24
C ASP A 180 -15.03 9.29 -42.97
N HIS A 181 -13.72 9.34 -43.12
CA HIS A 181 -12.79 9.53 -42.01
C HIS A 181 -12.99 10.89 -41.31
N LEU A 182 -13.18 11.97 -42.09
CA LEU A 182 -13.43 13.32 -41.57
C LEU A 182 -14.80 13.42 -40.87
N LEU A 183 -15.83 12.77 -41.41
CA LEU A 183 -17.15 12.67 -40.78
C LEU A 183 -17.09 11.90 -39.47
N LYS A 184 -16.39 10.76 -39.45
CA LYS A 184 -16.21 9.94 -38.23
C LYS A 184 -15.50 10.69 -37.11
N ASN A 185 -14.55 11.54 -37.45
CA ASN A 185 -13.81 12.36 -36.49
C ASN A 185 -14.52 13.66 -36.10
N GLY A 186 -15.72 13.92 -36.66
CA GLY A 186 -16.51 15.12 -36.36
C GLY A 186 -15.91 16.43 -36.89
N ILE A 187 -14.99 16.36 -37.85
CA ILE A 187 -14.30 17.52 -38.43
C ILE A 187 -15.19 18.25 -39.44
N ILE A 188 -16.03 17.50 -40.17
CA ILE A 188 -16.99 18.04 -41.14
C ILE A 188 -18.41 17.56 -40.82
N ARG A 189 -19.42 18.28 -41.30
CA ARG A 189 -20.84 17.93 -41.20
C ARG A 189 -21.55 18.24 -42.50
N SER A 190 -22.66 17.56 -42.76
CA SER A 190 -23.54 17.92 -43.88
C SER A 190 -24.06 19.34 -43.68
N SER A 191 -24.00 20.17 -44.73
CA SER A 191 -24.54 21.52 -44.76
C SER A 191 -25.39 21.72 -46.01
N ASN A 192 -26.43 22.53 -45.89
CA ASN A 192 -27.17 23.06 -47.03
C ASN A 192 -26.67 24.49 -47.25
N SER A 193 -25.52 24.61 -47.91
CA SER A 193 -24.96 25.92 -48.25
C SER A 193 -25.76 26.58 -49.40
N PRO A 194 -25.96 27.91 -49.39
CA PRO A 194 -26.86 28.63 -50.31
C PRO A 194 -26.62 28.46 -51.80
#